data_AF-A0A1H0PC91-F1
#
_entry.id   AF-A0A1H0PC91-F1
#
_cell.length_a   1.000
_cell.length_b   1.000
_cell.length_c   1.000
_cell.angle_alpha   90.00
_cell.angle_beta   90.00
_cell.angle_gamma   90.00
#
_symmetry.space_group_name_H-M   'P 1'
#
loop_
_entity.id
_entity.type
_entity.pdbx_description
1 polymer ?
#
loop_
_entity_poly.entity_id
_entity_poly.type
_entity_poly.pdbx_seq_one_letter_code
_entity_poly.pdbx_strand_id
1 'polypeptide(L)' 'MKPPCYIGLSQAREVLAEMGIELNERQIKRAADPDPNGKRKLPFFVDPIDGRLKIERRTLVDIYRQAQAEAENNVRS' A
#
# COMPACT_ATOMS: atom_id res chain seq x y z
N MET A 1 -8.79 -18.32 -11.27
CA MET A 1 -8.22 -17.14 -10.58
C MET A 1 -9.00 -16.89 -9.31
N LYS A 2 -8.33 -16.53 -8.20
CA LYS A 2 -9.03 -16.10 -6.99
C LYS A 2 -9.48 -14.63 -7.18
N PRO A 3 -10.68 -14.24 -6.72
CA PRO A 3 -11.07 -12.84 -6.71
C PRO A 3 -10.05 -11.95 -5.98
N PRO A 4 -9.94 -10.66 -6.33
CA PRO A 4 -9.09 -9.72 -5.61
C PRO A 4 -9.51 -9.63 -4.15
N CYS A 5 -8.52 -9.42 -3.27
CA CYS A 5 -8.74 -9.19 -1.84
C CYS A 5 -8.47 -7.72 -1.54
N TYR A 6 -9.54 -6.95 -1.32
CA TYR A 6 -9.45 -5.54 -0.95
C TYR A 6 -9.37 -5.39 0.57
N ILE A 7 -8.45 -4.55 1.02
CA ILE A 7 -8.15 -4.35 2.44
C ILE A 7 -8.17 -2.86 2.80
N GLY A 8 -8.61 -2.55 4.02
CA GLY A 8 -8.58 -1.20 4.56
C GLY A 8 -7.22 -0.82 5.17
N LEU A 9 -7.12 0.39 5.74
CA LEU A 9 -5.87 0.91 6.34
C LEU A 9 -5.29 0.01 7.43
N SER A 10 -6.11 -0.47 8.38
CA SER A 10 -5.64 -1.31 9.48
C SER A 10 -5.11 -2.66 9.00
N GLN A 11 -5.81 -3.28 8.06
CA GLN A 11 -5.39 -4.54 7.44
C GLN A 11 -4.14 -4.35 6.56
N ALA A 12 -4.03 -3.23 5.84
CA ALA A 12 -2.81 -2.91 5.10
C ALA A 12 -1.61 -2.78 6.04
N ARG A 13 -1.78 -2.12 7.19
CA ARG A 13 -0.75 -2.03 8.23
C ARG A 13 -0.33 -3.41 8.76
N GLU A 14 -1.28 -4.31 8.97
CA GLU A 14 -0.99 -5.70 9.37
C GLU A 14 -0.21 -6.47 8.31
N VAL A 15 -0.60 -6.37 7.04
CA VAL A 15 0.12 -6.99 5.91
C VAL A 15 1.57 -6.48 5.82
N LEU A 16 1.76 -5.17 6.02
CA LEU A 16 3.09 -4.59 6.03
C LEU A 16 3.90 -5.08 7.23
N ALA A 17 3.28 -5.21 8.40
CA ALA A 17 3.94 -5.77 9.59
C ALA A 17 4.37 -7.23 9.39
N GLU A 18 3.58 -8.06 8.70
CA GLU A 18 3.97 -9.43 8.31
C GLU A 18 5.23 -9.47 7.41
N MET A 19 5.49 -8.38 6.68
CA MET A 19 6.69 -8.19 5.85
C MET A 19 7.84 -7.51 6.61
N GLY A 20 7.70 -7.27 7.92
CA GLY A 20 8.68 -6.56 8.74
C GLY A 20 8.64 -5.03 8.58
N ILE A 21 7.59 -4.48 7.96
CA ILE A 21 7.40 -3.04 7.75
C ILE A 21 6.41 -2.53 8.80
N GLU A 22 6.94 -2.06 9.92
CA GLU A 22 6.13 -1.55 11.02
C GLU A 22 5.74 -0.09 10.80
N LEU A 23 4.43 0.16 10.72
CA LEU A 23 3.86 1.50 10.62
C LEU A 23 2.87 1.73 11.77
N ASN A 24 2.84 2.98 12.26
CA ASN A 24 1.74 3.46 13.10
C ASN A 24 0.55 3.94 12.26
N GLU A 25 -0.60 4.16 12.92
CA GLU A 25 -1.84 4.59 12.26
C GLU A 25 -1.68 5.91 11.47
N ARG A 26 -0.89 6.85 12.01
CA ARG A 26 -0.65 8.14 11.34
C ARG A 26 0.16 7.98 10.06
N GLN A 27 1.13 7.07 10.04
CA GLN A 27 1.97 6.81 8.88
C GLN A 27 1.18 6.14 7.76
N ILE A 28 0.37 5.11 8.06
CA ILE A 28 -0.45 4.45 7.04
C ILE A 28 -1.52 5.39 6.49
N LYS A 29 -2.13 6.22 7.35
CA LYS A 29 -3.10 7.24 6.92
C LYS A 29 -2.45 8.26 5.96
N ARG A 30 -1.28 8.80 6.32
CA ARG A 30 -0.53 9.73 5.45
C ARG A 30 -0.11 9.10 4.12
N ALA A 31 0.12 7.79 4.06
CA ALA A 31 0.44 7.10 2.82
C ALA A 31 -0.78 6.92 1.90
N ALA A 32 -1.98 6.87 2.48
CA ALA A 32 -3.26 6.77 1.79
C ALA A 32 -3.87 8.14 1.43
N ASP A 33 -3.48 9.20 2.14
CA ASP A 33 -3.89 10.56 1.84
C ASP A 33 -3.22 11.05 0.54
N PRO A 34 -3.93 11.84 -0.29
CA PRO A 34 -3.32 12.51 -1.43
C PRO A 34 -2.30 13.55 -0.96
N ASP A 35 -1.20 13.65 -1.69
CA ASP A 35 -0.23 14.73 -1.56
C ASP A 35 -0.81 16.06 -2.11
N PRO A 36 -0.09 17.19 -1.99
CA PRO A 36 -0.55 18.47 -2.54
C PRO A 36 -0.84 18.48 -4.04
N ASN A 37 -0.31 17.51 -4.80
CA ASN A 37 -0.56 17.33 -6.24
C ASN A 37 -1.69 16.33 -6.52
N GLY A 38 -2.41 15.87 -5.48
CA GLY A 38 -3.49 14.89 -5.59
C GLY A 38 -3.02 13.44 -5.74
N LYS A 39 -1.72 13.16 -5.67
CA LYS A 39 -1.15 11.81 -5.81
C LYS A 39 -1.03 11.14 -4.46
N ARG A 40 -1.52 9.91 -4.33
CA ARG A 40 -1.31 9.08 -3.13
C ARG A 40 -0.02 8.29 -3.26
N LYS A 41 0.67 8.06 -2.14
CA LYS A 41 1.86 7.18 -2.11
C LYS A 41 1.47 5.72 -2.31
N LEU A 42 0.37 5.31 -1.67
CA LEU A 42 -0.25 4.01 -1.89
C LEU A 42 -1.56 4.19 -2.66
N PRO A 43 -1.85 3.33 -3.66
CA PRO A 43 -3.01 3.47 -4.54
C PRO A 43 -4.32 3.05 -3.86
N PHE A 44 -4.64 3.66 -2.73
CA PHE A 44 -5.95 3.53 -2.11
C PHE A 44 -7.01 4.20 -2.99
N PHE A 45 -8.15 3.53 -3.13
CA PHE A 45 -9.35 4.05 -3.78
C PHE A 45 -10.49 4.13 -2.77
N VAL A 46 -11.47 4.98 -3.06
CA VAL A 46 -12.71 5.05 -2.28
C VAL A 46 -13.61 3.90 -2.71
N ASP A 47 -13.95 3.01 -1.78
CA ASP A 47 -14.87 1.91 -2.06
C ASP A 47 -16.28 2.48 -2.37
N PRO A 48 -16.90 2.07 -3.48
CA PRO A 48 -18.20 2.60 -3.90
C PRO A 48 -19.38 2.17 -3.02
N ILE A 49 -19.21 1.15 -2.19
CA ILE A 49 -20.25 0.59 -1.30
C ILE A 49 -20.27 1.35 0.04
N ASP A 50 -19.11 1.50 0.68
CA ASP A 50 -19.01 2.03 2.06
C ASP A 50 -18.26 3.37 2.18
N GLY A 51 -17.70 3.90 1.08
CA GLY A 51 -16.98 5.17 1.06
C GLY A 51 -15.61 5.14 1.77
N ARG A 52 -15.15 3.98 2.23
CA ARG A 52 -13.86 3.83 2.93
C ARG A 52 -12.72 3.61 1.95
N LEU A 53 -11.51 4.00 2.36
CA LEU A 53 -10.32 3.74 1.57
C LEU A 53 -9.97 2.25 1.58
N LYS A 54 -9.82 1.66 0.39
CA LYS A 54 -9.36 0.29 0.19
C LYS A 54 -8.21 0.24 -0.81
N ILE A 55 -7.38 -0.78 -0.66
CA ILE A 55 -6.31 -1.14 -1.61
C ILE A 55 -6.40 -2.63 -1.89
N GLU A 56 -6.03 -3.06 -3.08
CA GLU A 56 -5.90 -4.49 -3.36
C GLU A 56 -4.63 -5.04 -2.68
N ARG A 57 -4.76 -6.11 -1.89
CA ARG A 57 -3.68 -6.70 -1.08
C ARG A 57 -2.45 -7.03 -1.91
N ARG A 58 -2.63 -7.58 -3.11
CA ARG A 58 -1.52 -8.00 -3.97
C ARG A 58 -0.75 -6.79 -4.50
N THR A 59 -1.46 -5.78 -5.00
CA THR A 59 -0.88 -4.47 -5.35
C THR A 59 -0.02 -3.90 -4.23
N LEU A 60 -0.48 -3.95 -2.97
CA LEU A 60 0.32 -3.46 -1.83
C LEU A 60 1.66 -4.20 -1.70
N VAL A 61 1.65 -5.53 -1.76
CA VAL A 61 2.86 -6.36 -1.67
C VAL A 61 3.79 -6.12 -2.86
N ASP A 62 3.23 -6.02 -4.07
CA ASP A 62 4.00 -5.88 -5.31
C ASP A 62 4.71 -4.52 -5.39
N ILE A 63 4.14 -3.45 -4.81
CA ILE A 63 4.82 -2.15 -4.67
C ILE A 63 6.16 -2.29 -3.91
N TYR A 64 6.16 -3.02 -2.79
CA TYR A 64 7.38 -3.19 -1.99
C TYR A 64 8.40 -4.10 -2.67
N ARG A 65 7.94 -5.16 -3.35
CA ARG A 65 8.82 -6.04 -4.14
C ARG A 65 9.49 -5.28 -5.28
N GLN A 66 8.74 -4.43 -5.96
CA GLN A 66 9.26 -3.58 -7.03
C GLN A 66 10.30 -2.59 -6.49
N ALA A 67 10.00 -1.91 -5.38
CA ALA A 67 10.95 -1.00 -4.75
C ALA A 67 12.25 -1.70 -4.31
N GLN A 68 12.17 -2.94 -3.79
CA GLN A 68 13.34 -3.75 -3.48
C GLN A 68 14.16 -4.07 -4.74
N ALA A 69 13.50 -4.59 -5.80
CA ALA A 69 14.19 -4.95 -7.04
C ALA A 69 14.87 -3.74 -7.70
N GLU A 70 14.23 -2.57 -7.67
CA GLU A 70 14.81 -1.31 -8.16
C GLU A 70 16.04 -0.91 -7.33
N ALA A 71 15.96 -1.00 -6.00
CA ALA A 71 17.10 -0.71 -5.13
C ALA A 71 18.29 -1.66 -5.36
N GLU A 72 18.02 -2.96 -5.53
CA GLU A 72 19.06 -3.96 -5.81
C GLU A 72 19.72 -3.74 -7.18
N ASN A 73 18.95 -3.37 -8.19
CA ASN A 73 19.47 -3.11 -9.53
C ASN A 73 20.37 -1.86 -9.58
N ASN A 74 20.02 -0.80 -8.84
CA ASN A 74 20.82 0.42 -8.77
C ASN A 74 22.18 0.24 -8.08
N VAL A 75 22.38 -0.83 -7.30
CA VAL A 75 23.68 -1.16 -6.68
C VAL A 75 24.58 -1.93 -7.64
N ARG A 76 24.00 -2.60 -8.64
CA ARG A 76 24.73 -3.41 -9.64
C ARG A 76 25.19 -2.61 -10.87
N SER A 77 24.70 -1.38 -11.03
CA SER A 77 25.02 -0.45 -12.12
C SER A 77 26.25 0.41 -11.83
#